data_AF-A0A137NV06-F1
#
_entry.id   AF-A0A137NV06-F1
#
_cell.length_a   1.000
_cell.length_b   1.000
_cell.length_c   1.000
_cell.angle_alpha   90.00
_cell.angle_beta   90.00
_cell.angle_gamma   90.00
#
_symmetry.space_group_name_H-M   'P 1'
#
loop_
_entity.id
_entity.type
_entity.pdbx_description
1 polymer ?
#
loop_
_entity_poly.entity_id
_entity_poly.type
_entity_poly.pdbx_seq_one_letter_code
_entity_poly.pdbx_strand_id
1 'polypeptide(L)'
;MKDKAALYDYLVSKASPYRLISAIYVLSMNSITSIILLSLLASIYKYNKGKKNIDLKLCILIIFFDLSSACIAISDSVSTLANYRGYMSTPLRCNVVFAFNFILYTSSIYLMGIVSLERCLRVVYKKEYPHRLYYSIYLVFLADDFIITIIASVTNGVDILPNALYCFVVPSNTG
;
A
#
# COMPACT_ATOMS: atom_id res chain seq x y z
N MET A 1 -0.77 -28.24 -7.46
CA MET A 1 -0.29 -26.86 -7.58
C MET A 1 0.09 -26.62 -9.03
N LYS A 2 -0.60 -25.72 -9.75
CA LYS A 2 -0.11 -25.25 -11.06
C LYS A 2 1.24 -24.56 -10.84
N ASP A 3 2.18 -24.80 -11.74
CA ASP A 3 3.48 -24.14 -11.71
C ASP A 3 3.27 -22.62 -11.96
N LYS A 4 3.26 -21.81 -10.89
CA LYS A 4 3.06 -20.36 -10.98
C LYS A 4 4.19 -19.68 -11.77
N ALA A 5 5.37 -20.30 -11.89
CA ALA A 5 6.43 -19.78 -12.73
C ALA A 5 6.07 -19.89 -14.22
N ALA A 6 5.52 -21.04 -14.65
CA ALA A 6 5.04 -21.22 -16.02
C ALA A 6 3.86 -20.29 -16.35
N LEU A 7 2.94 -20.11 -15.40
CA LEU A 7 1.84 -19.14 -15.54
C LEU A 7 2.37 -17.70 -15.67
N TYR A 8 3.35 -17.32 -14.84
CA TYR A 8 3.96 -16.01 -14.89
C TYR A 8 4.62 -15.74 -16.25
N ASP A 9 5.44 -16.67 -16.75
CA ASP A 9 6.10 -16.54 -18.06
C ASP A 9 5.06 -16.41 -19.20
N TYR A 10 3.97 -17.19 -19.13
CA TYR A 10 2.84 -17.07 -20.06
C TYR A 10 2.20 -15.67 -20.02
N LEU A 11 1.86 -15.17 -18.82
CA LEU A 11 1.24 -13.85 -18.67
C LEU A 11 2.18 -12.73 -19.12
N VAL A 12 3.48 -12.82 -18.83
CA VAL A 12 4.48 -11.86 -19.28
C VAL A 12 4.55 -11.78 -20.80
N SER A 13 4.56 -12.93 -21.50
CA SER A 13 4.60 -12.95 -22.96
C SER A 13 3.35 -12.32 -23.59
N LYS A 14 2.18 -12.54 -22.97
CA LYS A 14 0.89 -12.03 -23.45
C LYS A 14 0.66 -10.55 -23.12
N ALA A 15 1.20 -10.07 -22.01
CA ALA A 15 1.02 -8.71 -21.53
C ALA A 15 2.03 -7.71 -22.12
N SER A 16 3.07 -8.18 -22.82
CA SER A 16 3.98 -7.31 -23.58
C SER A 16 3.26 -6.75 -24.81
N PRO A 17 3.35 -5.44 -25.12
CA PRO A 17 4.20 -4.40 -24.51
C PRO A 17 3.56 -3.62 -23.36
N TYR A 18 2.25 -3.80 -23.12
CA TYR A 18 1.49 -3.02 -22.14
C TYR A 18 2.05 -3.09 -20.72
N ARG A 19 2.58 -4.24 -20.32
CA ARG A 19 3.27 -4.44 -19.03
C ARG A 19 4.42 -3.46 -18.83
N LEU A 20 5.25 -3.26 -19.85
CA LEU A 20 6.42 -2.38 -19.77
C LEU A 20 6.01 -0.91 -19.70
N ILE A 21 5.03 -0.50 -20.50
CA ILE A 21 4.46 0.86 -20.46
C ILE A 21 3.91 1.16 -19.06
N SER A 22 3.14 0.23 -18.50
CA SER A 22 2.56 0.35 -17.16
C SER A 22 3.63 0.42 -16.08
N ALA A 23 4.69 -0.41 -16.15
CA ALA A 23 5.79 -0.37 -15.20
C ALA A 23 6.55 0.96 -15.22
N ILE A 24 6.82 1.52 -16.42
CA ILE A 24 7.46 2.84 -16.55
C ILE A 24 6.57 3.94 -15.96
N TYR A 25 5.26 3.88 -16.22
CA TYR A 25 4.29 4.84 -15.69
C TYR A 25 4.20 4.79 -14.16
N VAL A 26 4.09 3.59 -13.58
CA VAL A 26 4.05 3.39 -12.12
C VAL A 26 5.36 3.86 -11.49
N LEU A 27 6.51 3.55 -12.09
CA LEU A 27 7.82 3.97 -11.62
C LEU A 27 7.95 5.50 -11.60
N SER A 28 7.56 6.19 -12.68
CA SER A 28 7.68 7.64 -12.78
C SER A 28 6.76 8.35 -11.78
N MET A 29 5.50 7.93 -11.69
CA MET A 29 4.52 8.48 -10.74
C MET A 29 4.98 8.32 -9.29
N ASN A 30 5.40 7.11 -8.90
CA ASN A 30 5.84 6.87 -7.51
C ASN A 30 7.15 7.56 -7.17
N SER A 31 8.05 7.74 -8.14
CA SER A 31 9.29 8.51 -7.95
C SER A 31 8.99 9.99 -7.67
N ILE A 32 8.09 10.59 -8.46
CA ILE A 32 7.66 11.99 -8.27
C ILE A 32 6.97 12.14 -6.90
N THR A 33 6.03 11.25 -6.58
CA THR A 33 5.33 11.25 -5.29
C THR A 33 6.32 11.14 -4.12
N SER A 34 7.32 10.25 -4.22
CA SER A 34 8.33 10.08 -3.18
C SER A 34 9.14 11.36 -2.95
N ILE A 35 9.53 12.07 -4.01
CA ILE A 35 10.25 13.36 -3.90
C ILE A 35 9.39 14.40 -3.17
N ILE A 36 8.10 14.51 -3.53
CA ILE A 36 7.17 15.45 -2.92
C ILE A 36 6.99 15.12 -1.43
N LEU A 37 6.74 13.86 -1.09
CA LEU A 37 6.51 13.41 0.28
C LEU A 37 7.76 13.54 1.16
N LEU A 38 8.95 13.23 0.63
CA LEU A 38 10.21 13.46 1.35
C LEU A 38 10.46 14.94 1.61
N SER A 39 10.16 15.80 0.63
CA SER A 39 10.27 17.26 0.77
C SER A 39 9.31 17.78 1.84
N LEU A 40 8.07 17.28 1.85
CA LEU A 40 7.07 17.62 2.86
C LEU A 40 7.50 17.15 4.25
N LEU A 41 7.99 15.91 4.37
CA LEU A 41 8.49 15.35 5.63
C LEU A 41 9.67 16.16 6.17
N ALA A 42 10.62 16.53 5.30
CA ALA A 42 11.76 17.38 5.65
C ALA A 42 11.30 18.77 6.14
N SER A 43 10.30 19.36 5.47
CA SER A 43 9.70 20.64 5.88
C SER A 43 9.04 20.54 7.27
N ILE A 44 8.22 19.52 7.49
CA ILE A 44 7.57 19.25 8.78
C ILE A 44 8.61 19.09 9.89
N TYR A 45 9.69 18.34 9.63
CA TYR A 45 10.75 18.12 10.61
C TYR A 45 11.52 19.41 10.94
N LYS A 46 11.82 20.23 9.92
CA LYS A 46 12.54 21.50 10.08
C LYS A 46 11.74 22.53 10.87
N TYR A 47 10.44 22.68 10.57
CA TYR A 47 9.60 23.72 11.16
C TYR A 47 9.06 23.37 12.54
N ASN A 48 9.03 22.09 12.92
CA ASN A 48 8.33 21.67 14.12
C ASN A 48 9.28 21.25 15.27
N LYS A 49 9.97 22.24 15.85
CA LYS A 49 10.78 22.07 17.08
C LYS A 49 9.96 22.07 18.38
N GLY A 50 8.61 22.14 18.32
CA GLY A 50 7.71 22.25 19.47
C GLY A 50 6.86 20.99 19.77
N LYS A 51 5.90 21.12 20.70
CA LYS A 51 4.91 20.06 21.02
C LYS A 51 4.04 19.77 19.79
N LYS A 52 4.11 18.55 19.26
CA LYS A 52 3.33 18.16 18.06
C LYS A 52 1.86 17.94 18.41
N ASN A 53 0.97 18.74 17.80
CA ASN A 53 -0.47 18.46 17.77
C ASN A 53 -0.73 17.07 17.18
N ILE A 54 -1.80 16.41 17.60
CA ILE A 54 -2.16 15.05 17.14
C ILE A 54 -2.30 14.99 15.62
N ASP A 55 -2.89 16.01 15.01
CA ASP A 55 -3.11 16.12 13.56
C ASP A 55 -1.79 15.99 12.81
N LEU A 56 -0.73 16.62 13.32
CA LEU A 56 0.58 16.57 12.70
C LEU A 56 1.26 15.20 12.89
N LYS A 57 1.00 14.51 14.00
CA LYS A 57 1.49 13.13 14.20
C LYS A 57 0.80 12.16 13.24
N LEU A 58 -0.51 12.32 13.05
CA LEU A 58 -1.29 11.53 12.10
C LEU A 58 -0.85 11.82 10.65
N CYS A 59 -0.63 13.09 10.28
CA CYS A 59 -0.09 13.44 8.96
C CYS A 59 1.30 12.85 8.70
N ILE A 60 2.21 12.88 9.69
CA ILE A 60 3.53 12.23 9.57
C ILE A 60 3.35 10.72 9.34
N LEU A 61 2.40 10.09 10.02
CA LEU A 61 2.12 8.67 9.86
C LEU A 61 1.58 8.36 8.46
N ILE A 62 0.67 9.20 7.91
CA ILE A 62 0.21 9.09 6.51
C ILE A 62 1.39 9.16 5.55
N ILE A 63 2.24 10.17 5.67
CA ILE A 63 3.42 10.34 4.81
C ILE A 63 4.34 9.11 4.88
N PHE A 64 4.50 8.52 6.07
CA PHE A 64 5.30 7.31 6.25
C PHE A 64 4.69 6.10 5.52
N PHE A 65 3.37 5.89 5.61
CA PHE A 65 2.68 4.83 4.90
C PHE A 65 2.73 5.02 3.39
N ASP A 66 2.50 6.25 2.91
CA ASP A 66 2.56 6.58 1.48
C ASP A 66 3.97 6.36 0.91
N LEU A 67 5.02 6.80 1.63
CA LEU A 67 6.41 6.55 1.22
C LEU A 67 6.73 5.05 1.19
N SER A 68 6.28 4.30 2.20
CA SER A 68 6.49 2.85 2.25
C SER A 68 5.81 2.15 1.07
N SER A 69 4.57 2.54 0.76
CA SER A 69 3.83 2.02 -0.41
C SER A 69 4.53 2.38 -1.72
N ALA A 70 5.03 3.61 -1.85
CA ALA A 70 5.77 4.05 -3.03
C ALA A 70 7.08 3.26 -3.21
N CYS A 71 7.81 2.97 -2.13
CA CYS A 71 9.02 2.14 -2.18
C CYS A 71 8.74 0.73 -2.69
N ILE A 72 7.64 0.12 -2.26
CA ILE A 72 7.22 -1.20 -2.76
C ILE A 72 6.88 -1.10 -4.25
N ALA A 73 6.01 -0.16 -4.65
CA ALA A 73 5.62 0.01 -6.05
C ALA A 73 6.82 0.28 -6.98
N ILE A 74 7.83 1.03 -6.52
CA ILE A 74 9.09 1.24 -7.24
C ILE A 74 9.85 -0.08 -7.37
N SER A 75 10.00 -0.83 -6.27
CA SER A 75 10.68 -2.14 -6.27
C SER A 75 10.03 -3.14 -7.22
N ASP A 76 8.70 -3.13 -7.29
CA ASP A 76 7.87 -3.98 -8.14
C ASP A 76 8.06 -3.60 -9.63
N SER A 77 8.09 -2.30 -9.90
CA SER A 77 8.31 -1.75 -11.25
C SER A 77 9.73 -2.05 -11.75
N VAL A 78 10.74 -1.88 -10.90
CA VAL A 78 12.13 -2.23 -11.21
C VAL A 78 12.28 -3.73 -11.47
N SER A 79 11.70 -4.57 -10.60
CA SER A 79 11.70 -6.02 -10.78
C SER A 79 11.01 -6.44 -12.09
N THR A 80 9.94 -5.74 -12.45
CA THR A 80 9.23 -5.95 -13.72
C THR A 80 10.10 -5.57 -14.92
N LEU A 81 10.73 -4.40 -14.90
CA LEU A 81 11.60 -3.94 -15.99
C LEU A 81 12.83 -4.84 -16.16
N ALA A 82 13.37 -5.37 -15.06
CA ALA A 82 14.46 -6.34 -15.07
C ALA A 82 14.01 -7.76 -15.46
N ASN A 83 12.72 -8.00 -15.69
CA ASN A 83 12.14 -9.33 -15.89
C ASN A 83 12.56 -10.34 -14.80
N TYR A 84 12.65 -9.89 -13.54
CA TYR A 84 13.10 -10.72 -12.43
C TYR A 84 12.03 -11.74 -12.05
N ARG A 85 12.18 -12.97 -12.55
CA ARG A 85 11.24 -14.09 -12.30
C ARG A 85 11.01 -14.39 -10.82
N GLY A 86 12.02 -14.16 -9.97
CA GLY A 86 11.93 -14.43 -8.54
C GLY A 86 10.88 -13.58 -7.82
N TYR A 87 10.43 -12.47 -8.40
CA TYR A 87 9.55 -11.53 -7.70
C TYR A 87 8.17 -12.13 -7.35
N MET A 88 7.52 -12.81 -8.31
CA MET A 88 6.16 -13.37 -8.15
C MET A 88 6.04 -14.87 -8.45
N SER A 89 7.17 -15.56 -8.61
CA SER A 89 7.17 -16.98 -9.00
C SER A 89 6.56 -17.95 -7.99
N THR A 90 6.31 -17.52 -6.75
CA THR A 90 5.78 -18.39 -5.69
C THR A 90 4.51 -17.81 -5.07
N PRO A 91 3.53 -18.65 -4.67
CA PRO A 91 2.31 -18.20 -3.98
C PRO A 91 2.61 -17.39 -2.71
N LEU A 92 3.61 -17.82 -1.93
CA LEU A 92 4.00 -17.14 -0.71
C LEU A 92 4.47 -15.69 -0.98
N ARG A 93 5.35 -15.49 -1.97
CA ARG A 93 5.80 -14.15 -2.36
C ARG A 93 4.64 -13.28 -2.83
N CYS A 94 3.75 -13.84 -3.64
CA CYS A 94 2.55 -13.17 -4.14
C CYS A 94 1.62 -12.72 -3.00
N ASN A 95 1.36 -13.59 -2.02
CA ASN A 95 0.55 -13.26 -0.85
C ASN A 95 1.21 -12.18 0.02
N VAL A 96 2.52 -12.26 0.23
CA VAL A 96 3.26 -11.26 1.02
C VAL A 96 3.25 -9.89 0.34
N VAL A 97 3.50 -9.83 -0.97
CA VAL A 97 3.43 -8.58 -1.75
C VAL A 97 2.02 -7.99 -1.70
N PHE A 98 0.99 -8.82 -1.88
CA PHE A 98 -0.40 -8.39 -1.75
C PHE A 98 -0.69 -7.84 -0.35
N ALA A 99 -0.32 -8.57 0.71
CA ALA A 99 -0.50 -8.17 2.09
C ALA A 99 0.10 -6.80 2.39
N PHE A 100 1.37 -6.60 2.02
CA PHE A 100 2.05 -5.33 2.25
C PHE A 100 1.42 -4.18 1.47
N ASN A 101 1.16 -4.36 0.17
CA ASN A 101 0.54 -3.31 -0.63
C ASN A 101 -0.86 -2.96 -0.11
N PHE A 102 -1.67 -3.98 0.21
CA PHE A 102 -3.02 -3.81 0.72
C PHE A 102 -3.00 -3.02 2.03
N ILE A 103 -2.28 -3.52 3.05
CA ILE A 103 -2.23 -2.91 4.39
C ILE A 103 -1.68 -1.48 4.33
N LEU A 104 -0.60 -1.22 3.58
CA LEU A 104 -0.02 0.13 3.52
C LEU A 104 -0.98 1.13 2.86
N TYR A 105 -1.65 0.71 1.78
CA TYR A 105 -2.58 1.55 1.03
C TYR A 105 -3.84 1.86 1.83
N THR A 106 -4.48 0.84 2.41
CA THR A 106 -5.68 1.00 3.26
C THR A 106 -5.37 1.79 4.52
N SER A 107 -4.21 1.57 5.15
CA SER A 107 -3.76 2.33 6.32
C SER A 107 -3.69 3.83 6.03
N SER A 108 -3.17 4.24 4.87
CA SER A 108 -3.14 5.64 4.46
C SER A 108 -4.56 6.23 4.33
N ILE A 109 -5.48 5.50 3.68
CA ILE A 109 -6.89 5.90 3.54
C ILE A 109 -7.57 6.04 4.91
N TYR A 110 -7.40 5.06 5.79
CA TYR A 110 -8.00 5.09 7.13
C TYR A 110 -7.47 6.25 7.96
N LEU A 111 -6.17 6.50 7.92
CA LEU A 111 -5.57 7.64 8.62
C LEU A 111 -6.06 8.97 8.05
N MET A 112 -6.23 9.09 6.73
CA MET A 112 -6.83 10.28 6.12
C MET A 112 -8.27 10.50 6.61
N GLY A 113 -9.06 9.43 6.73
CA GLY A 113 -10.39 9.46 7.33
C GLY A 113 -10.37 9.91 8.79
N ILE A 114 -9.43 9.38 9.59
CA ILE A 114 -9.27 9.72 11.01
C ILE A 114 -8.84 11.19 11.18
N VAL A 115 -7.91 11.70 10.36
CA VAL A 115 -7.54 13.12 10.34
C VAL A 115 -8.73 14.00 10.00
N SER A 116 -9.54 13.60 9.00
CA SER A 116 -10.74 14.33 8.62
C SER A 116 -11.77 14.37 9.75
N LEU A 117 -11.96 13.24 10.45
CA LEU A 117 -12.83 13.14 11.63
C LEU A 117 -12.33 14.02 12.78
N GLU A 118 -11.04 13.97 13.09
CA GLU A 118 -10.39 14.79 14.12
C GLU A 118 -10.64 16.28 13.87
N ARG A 119 -10.40 16.74 12.63
CA ARG A 119 -10.61 18.14 12.22
C ARG A 119 -12.07 18.54 12.34
N CYS A 120 -12.99 17.66 11.95
CA CYS A 120 -14.42 17.91 12.08
C CYS A 120 -14.86 18.05 13.55
N LEU A 121 -14.41 17.14 14.43
CA LEU A 121 -14.72 17.17 15.85
C LEU A 121 -14.18 18.44 16.53
N ARG A 122 -12.94 18.83 16.20
CA ARG A 122 -12.32 20.02 16.77
C ARG A 122 -12.96 21.31 16.25
N VAL A 123 -13.17 21.45 14.94
CA VAL A 123 -13.62 22.72 14.34
C VAL A 123 -15.13 22.90 14.43
N VAL A 124 -15.90 21.88 14.05
CA VAL A 124 -17.37 21.99 13.93
C VAL A 124 -18.01 21.74 15.30
N TYR A 125 -17.62 20.65 15.96
CA TYR A 125 -18.24 20.25 17.23
C TYR A 125 -17.56 20.83 18.46
N LYS A 126 -16.42 21.51 18.31
CA LYS A 126 -15.61 22.09 19.40
C LYS A 126 -15.31 21.06 20.50
N LYS A 127 -15.13 19.79 20.12
CA LYS A 127 -14.81 18.68 21.03
C LYS A 127 -13.40 18.17 20.77
N GLU A 128 -12.62 18.07 21.83
CA GLU A 128 -11.30 17.46 21.80
C GLU A 128 -11.36 16.09 22.47
N TYR A 129 -10.89 15.08 21.73
CA TYR A 129 -10.79 13.71 22.24
C TYR A 129 -9.33 13.34 22.49
N PRO A 130 -9.07 12.45 23.46
CA PRO A 130 -7.72 11.99 23.74
C PRO A 130 -7.16 11.23 22.54
N HIS A 131 -5.85 11.35 22.32
CA HIS A 131 -5.15 10.71 21.19
C HIS A 131 -5.39 9.19 21.11
N ARG A 132 -5.58 8.55 22.28
CA ARG A 132 -5.85 7.11 22.37
C ARG A 132 -7.09 6.69 21.59
N LEU A 133 -8.11 7.56 21.50
CA LEU A 133 -9.33 7.25 20.75
C LEU A 133 -9.01 7.07 19.25
N TYR A 134 -8.29 8.02 18.67
CA TYR A 134 -7.93 7.98 17.24
C TYR A 134 -7.04 6.77 16.90
N TYR A 135 -6.06 6.45 17.74
CA TYR A 135 -5.24 5.26 17.55
C TYR A 135 -6.05 3.97 17.75
N SER A 136 -7.05 3.95 18.63
CA SER A 136 -7.92 2.78 18.80
C SER A 136 -8.78 2.54 17.56
N ILE A 137 -9.33 3.61 16.97
CA ILE A 137 -10.08 3.52 15.70
C ILE A 137 -9.18 2.96 14.60
N TYR A 138 -7.96 3.48 14.47
CA TYR A 138 -6.99 2.98 13.50
C TYR A 138 -6.64 1.50 13.71
N LEU A 139 -6.42 1.07 14.95
CA LEU A 139 -6.12 -0.34 15.26
C LEU A 139 -7.24 -1.29 14.89
N VAL A 140 -8.51 -0.87 15.01
CA VAL A 140 -9.66 -1.68 14.58
C VAL A 140 -9.64 -1.89 13.07
N PHE A 141 -9.43 -0.83 12.29
CA PHE A 141 -9.33 -0.95 10.83
C PHE A 141 -8.11 -1.77 10.39
N LEU A 142 -6.98 -1.59 11.05
CA LEU A 142 -5.78 -2.37 10.76
C LEU A 142 -6.00 -3.87 11.06
N ALA A 143 -6.72 -4.19 12.15
CA ALA A 143 -7.07 -5.57 12.47
C ALA A 143 -7.98 -6.20 11.39
N ASP A 144 -8.93 -5.43 10.85
CA ASP A 144 -9.77 -5.86 9.74
C ASP A 144 -8.94 -6.21 8.49
N ASP A 145 -7.98 -5.35 8.12
CA ASP A 145 -7.08 -5.62 6.99
C ASP A 145 -6.24 -6.88 7.18
N PHE A 146 -5.76 -7.13 8.41
CA PHE A 146 -5.04 -8.36 8.73
C PHE A 146 -5.94 -9.59 8.57
N ILE A 147 -7.18 -9.53 9.04
CA ILE A 147 -8.15 -10.62 8.89
C ILE A 147 -8.40 -10.90 7.41
N ILE A 148 -8.68 -9.87 6.61
CA ILE A 148 -8.89 -9.99 5.15
C ILE A 148 -7.68 -10.64 4.49
N THR A 149 -6.47 -10.20 4.83
CA THR A 149 -5.22 -10.72 4.27
C THR A 149 -4.99 -12.18 4.64
N ILE A 150 -5.28 -12.57 5.89
CA ILE A 150 -5.18 -13.96 6.35
C ILE A 150 -6.19 -14.82 5.60
N ILE A 151 -7.45 -14.39 5.51
CA ILE A 151 -8.50 -15.13 4.78
C ILE A 151 -8.07 -15.34 3.33
N ALA A 152 -7.65 -14.26 2.63
CA ALA A 152 -7.21 -14.33 1.24
C ALA A 152 -6.00 -15.28 1.05
N SER A 153 -5.09 -15.32 2.02
CA SER A 153 -3.93 -16.21 2.00
C SER A 153 -4.30 -17.67 2.22
N VAL A 154 -5.22 -17.95 3.17
CA VAL A 154 -5.66 -19.31 3.51
C VAL A 154 -6.54 -19.91 2.41
N THR A 155 -7.39 -19.12 1.76
CA THR A 155 -8.25 -19.57 0.66
C THR A 155 -7.52 -19.68 -0.68
N ASN A 156 -6.23 -19.33 -0.75
CA ASN A 156 -5.49 -19.15 -2.01
C ASN A 156 -6.21 -18.19 -2.97
N GLY A 157 -6.92 -17.20 -2.41
CA GLY A 157 -7.68 -16.20 -3.16
C GLY A 157 -6.81 -15.18 -3.90
N VAL A 158 -5.50 -15.14 -3.64
CA VAL A 158 -4.56 -14.21 -4.27
C VAL A 158 -3.87 -14.85 -5.48
N ASP A 159 -3.96 -14.18 -6.63
CA ASP A 159 -3.25 -14.59 -7.83
C ASP A 159 -2.60 -13.43 -8.59
N ILE A 160 -1.72 -13.79 -9.52
CA ILE A 160 -1.06 -12.85 -10.41
C ILE A 160 -2.10 -12.35 -11.42
N LEU A 161 -2.30 -11.03 -11.47
CA LEU A 161 -3.22 -10.45 -12.44
C LEU A 161 -2.72 -10.60 -13.88
N PRO A 162 -3.61 -10.49 -14.89
CA PRO A 162 -3.25 -10.66 -16.29
C PRO A 162 -2.14 -9.73 -16.80
N ASN A 163 -1.90 -8.60 -16.12
CA ASN A 163 -0.83 -7.66 -16.45
C ASN A 163 0.56 -8.10 -15.93
N ALA A 164 0.63 -9.14 -15.09
CA ALA A 164 1.84 -9.65 -14.45
C ALA A 164 2.68 -8.56 -13.74
N LEU A 165 2.00 -7.58 -13.14
CA LEU A 165 2.62 -6.47 -12.39
C LEU A 165 2.46 -6.58 -10.89
N TYR A 166 1.30 -7.05 -10.44
CA TYR A 166 0.96 -7.17 -9.03
C TYR A 166 0.06 -8.38 -8.77
N CYS A 167 0.01 -8.77 -7.50
CA CYS A 167 -0.86 -9.83 -7.00
C CYS A 167 -2.12 -9.21 -6.41
N PHE A 168 -3.27 -9.81 -6.67
CA PHE A 168 -4.55 -9.31 -6.18
C PHE A 168 -5.53 -10.44 -5.87
N VAL A 169 -6.59 -10.13 -5.13
CA VAL A 169 -7.66 -11.09 -4.82
C VAL A 169 -8.45 -11.37 -6.10
N VAL A 170 -8.59 -12.65 -6.44
CA VAL A 170 -9.33 -13.12 -7.61
C VAL A 170 -10.61 -13.81 -7.13
N PRO A 171 -11.81 -13.25 -7.41
CA PRO A 171 -13.09 -13.77 -6.91
C PRO A 171 -13.38 -15.23 -7.32
N SER A 172 -12.84 -15.68 -8.45
CA SER A 172 -13.03 -17.06 -8.93
C SER A 172 -12.37 -18.11 -8.04
N ASN A 173 -11.47 -17.70 -7.15
CA ASN A 173 -10.70 -18.60 -6.28
C ASN A 173 -11.18 -18.54 -4.81
N THR A 174 -12.13 -17.66 -4.47
CA THR A 174 -12.63 -17.45 -3.10
C THR A 174 -13.98 -18.14 -2.85
N GLY A 175 -14.12 -19.39 -3.31
CA GLY A 175 -15.33 -20.21 -3.14
C GLY A 175 -15.57 -20.63 -1.69
#